data_AF-R1B5D8-F1
#
_entry.id   AF-R1B5D8-F1
#
_cell.length_a   1.000
_cell.length_b   1.000
_cell.length_c   1.000
_cell.angle_alpha   90.00
_cell.angle_beta   90.00
_cell.angle_gamma   90.00
#
_symmetry.space_group_name_H-M   'P 1'
#
loop_
_entity.id
_entity.type
_entity.pdbx_description
1 polymer ?
#
loop_
_entity_poly.entity_id
_entity_poly.type
_entity_poly.pdbx_seq_one_letter_code
_entity_poly.pdbx_strand_id
1 'polypeptide(L)'
;MPALHCLLVAAVGLDEASQRSTAGSTRHMATRCSGTFIDAGANSGDSLHMWYTAESCATAPHALRRKPCAWQWPWWLPLTVRLSYCALAYEPNPQLAGQLLHTAAVLRRKLGVHIEVFNGTAFAELDGTAIFGLDNTTGNAEGSSLMLHKRTKTREGLGRGPAVGEHRVRVRTVNALSVIRHAPPGPVALKIDVEGYEGRLMRNLLLSGVLCQRVQNLFVEWHLMASQVDKRDLHHPDEDIEMPPQTMAVYKWMLSTFNPKAKALGRNWQPLADSSCNLTLLNWSLNAFFP
;
A
#
# COMPACT_ATOMS: atom_id res chain seq x y z
N MET A 1 -40.41 17.03 14.96
CA MET A 1 -39.79 15.72 14.64
C MET A 1 -40.32 15.26 13.28
N PRO A 2 -39.50 15.25 12.23
CA PRO A 2 -39.82 14.49 11.02
C PRO A 2 -38.85 13.32 10.85
N ALA A 3 -39.43 12.12 10.68
CA ALA A 3 -38.73 10.90 10.30
C ALA A 3 -38.38 10.97 8.80
N LEU A 4 -37.08 10.90 8.49
CA LEU A 4 -36.60 10.77 7.12
C LEU A 4 -36.66 9.29 6.72
N HIS A 5 -37.44 9.01 5.68
CA HIS A 5 -37.53 7.71 5.01
C HIS A 5 -36.17 7.31 4.43
N CYS A 6 -35.65 6.15 4.83
CA CYS A 6 -34.62 5.43 4.09
C CYS A 6 -35.23 4.85 2.81
N LEU A 7 -34.85 5.39 1.65
CA LEU A 7 -35.05 4.72 0.38
C LEU A 7 -34.11 3.51 0.30
N LEU A 8 -34.69 2.31 0.19
CA LEU A 8 -34.00 1.13 -0.30
C LEU A 8 -33.62 1.37 -1.78
N VAL A 9 -32.32 1.35 -2.08
CA VAL A 9 -31.85 1.11 -3.45
C VAL A 9 -31.64 -0.39 -3.58
N ALA A 10 -32.38 -0.98 -4.52
CA ALA A 10 -32.26 -2.38 -4.91
C ALA A 10 -30.85 -2.67 -5.43
N ALA A 11 -30.20 -3.68 -4.85
CA ALA A 11 -28.95 -4.23 -5.35
C ALA A 11 -29.23 -5.02 -6.64
N VAL A 12 -28.81 -4.48 -7.79
CA VAL A 12 -28.70 -5.23 -9.04
C VAL A 12 -27.43 -6.09 -8.95
N GLY A 13 -27.61 -7.40 -9.09
CA GLY A 13 -26.55 -8.39 -8.98
C GLY A 13 -25.51 -8.29 -10.09
N LEU A 14 -24.24 -8.26 -9.69
CA LEU A 14 -23.09 -8.56 -10.53
C LEU A 14 -22.04 -9.35 -9.70
N ASP A 15 -21.69 -10.52 -10.23
CA ASP A 15 -20.53 -11.39 -9.99
C ASP A 15 -20.24 -12.03 -8.62
N GLU A 16 -20.93 -13.14 -8.33
CA GLU A 16 -20.58 -14.11 -7.28
C GLU A 16 -19.27 -14.90 -7.55
N ALA A 17 -18.78 -14.95 -8.80
CA ALA A 17 -17.69 -15.85 -9.18
C ALA A 17 -16.31 -15.39 -8.67
N SER A 18 -16.04 -14.08 -8.62
CA SER A 18 -14.78 -13.54 -8.10
C SER A 18 -14.71 -13.58 -6.57
N GLN A 19 -15.86 -13.47 -5.89
CA GLN A 19 -15.95 -13.48 -4.43
C GLN A 19 -15.72 -14.88 -3.83
N ARG A 20 -16.08 -15.97 -4.53
CA ARG A 20 -15.87 -17.34 -4.03
C ARG A 20 -14.38 -17.73 -3.97
N SER A 21 -13.57 -17.24 -4.89
CA SER A 21 -12.13 -17.55 -4.94
C SER A 21 -11.35 -16.88 -3.80
N THR A 22 -11.64 -15.61 -3.49
CA THR A 22 -11.00 -14.88 -2.37
C THR A 22 -11.55 -15.32 -1.01
N ALA A 23 -12.85 -15.62 -0.91
CA ALA A 23 -13.46 -16.06 0.35
C ALA A 23 -13.01 -17.47 0.81
N GLY A 24 -12.70 -18.37 -0.13
CA GLY A 24 -12.23 -19.72 0.19
C GLY A 24 -10.79 -19.74 0.74
N SER A 25 -9.90 -18.95 0.14
CA SER A 25 -8.50 -18.83 0.56
C SER A 25 -8.37 -18.11 1.91
N THR A 26 -9.10 -17.01 2.10
CA THR A 26 -9.10 -16.21 3.34
C THR A 26 -9.63 -16.98 4.57
N ARG A 27 -10.59 -17.91 4.39
CA ARG A 27 -11.08 -18.76 5.50
C ARG A 27 -10.02 -19.72 6.05
N HIS A 28 -9.15 -20.26 5.20
CA HIS A 28 -8.09 -21.17 5.67
C HIS A 28 -6.96 -20.41 6.38
N MET A 29 -6.67 -19.17 5.99
CA MET A 29 -5.67 -18.31 6.65
C MET A 29 -6.07 -17.94 8.09
N ALA A 30 -7.36 -17.76 8.36
CA ALA A 30 -7.89 -17.29 9.64
C ALA A 30 -7.58 -18.19 10.85
N THR A 31 -7.15 -19.44 10.65
CA THR A 31 -6.92 -20.40 11.76
C THR A 31 -5.46 -20.46 12.22
N ARG A 32 -4.51 -19.80 11.54
CA ARG A 32 -3.07 -19.92 11.84
C ARG A 32 -2.31 -18.63 12.09
N CYS A 33 -2.84 -17.48 11.67
CA CYS A 33 -2.14 -16.20 11.75
C CYS A 33 -2.75 -15.30 12.82
N SER A 34 -1.89 -14.54 13.50
CA SER A 34 -2.31 -13.56 14.51
C SER A 34 -2.79 -12.24 13.88
N GLY A 35 -2.48 -12.01 12.60
CA GLY A 35 -2.78 -10.80 11.85
C GLY A 35 -2.54 -10.95 10.35
N THR A 36 -2.84 -9.89 9.60
CA THR A 36 -2.68 -9.85 8.13
C THR A 36 -1.77 -8.70 7.72
N PHE A 37 -0.70 -9.00 6.99
CA PHE A 37 0.13 -8.03 6.29
C PHE A 37 -0.37 -7.92 4.85
N ILE A 38 -0.85 -6.75 4.44
CA ILE A 38 -1.28 -6.46 3.08
C ILE A 38 -0.17 -5.63 2.44
N ASP A 39 0.41 -6.16 1.37
CA ASP A 39 1.51 -5.55 0.63
C ASP A 39 1.01 -5.17 -0.77
N ALA A 40 0.63 -3.90 -0.93
CA ALA A 40 0.12 -3.36 -2.19
C ALA A 40 1.28 -2.76 -2.99
N GLY A 41 1.60 -3.37 -4.13
CA GLY A 41 2.84 -3.10 -4.87
C GLY A 41 3.99 -3.88 -4.25
N ALA A 42 3.85 -5.19 -4.23
CA ALA A 42 4.83 -6.10 -3.63
C ALA A 42 6.12 -6.20 -4.46
N ASN A 43 6.13 -5.68 -5.69
CA ASN A 43 7.25 -5.67 -6.62
C ASN A 43 7.85 -7.08 -6.77
N SER A 44 9.15 -7.22 -6.52
CA SER A 44 9.87 -8.50 -6.57
C SER A 44 9.74 -9.34 -5.28
N GLY A 45 8.99 -8.85 -4.28
CA GLY A 45 8.85 -9.42 -2.95
C GLY A 45 9.94 -8.96 -1.96
N ASP A 46 10.64 -7.88 -2.27
CA ASP A 46 11.63 -7.23 -1.40
C ASP A 46 11.03 -6.82 -0.04
N SER A 47 9.84 -6.22 -0.06
CA SER A 47 9.09 -5.83 1.13
C SER A 47 8.58 -7.04 1.91
N LEU A 48 8.14 -8.12 1.25
CA LEU A 48 7.91 -9.40 1.94
C LEU A 48 9.18 -9.94 2.60
N HIS A 49 10.30 -9.90 1.91
CA HIS A 49 11.58 -10.36 2.46
C HIS A 49 11.93 -9.55 3.70
N MET A 50 11.97 -8.22 3.60
CA MET A 50 12.24 -7.33 4.73
C MET A 50 11.24 -7.56 5.89
N TRP A 51 9.95 -7.71 5.59
CA TRP A 51 8.92 -7.98 6.60
C TRP A 51 9.14 -9.28 7.38
N TYR A 52 9.76 -10.30 6.79
CA TYR A 52 9.96 -11.58 7.46
C TYR A 52 11.40 -11.88 7.88
N THR A 53 12.39 -11.06 7.48
CA THR A 53 13.81 -11.34 7.76
C THR A 53 14.57 -10.16 8.35
N ALA A 54 14.20 -8.91 8.06
CA ALA A 54 14.97 -7.76 8.52
C ALA A 54 14.96 -7.65 10.04
N GLU A 55 16.06 -7.23 10.65
CA GLU A 55 16.07 -6.92 12.07
C GLU A 55 15.16 -5.72 12.37
N SER A 56 14.47 -5.75 13.52
CA SER A 56 13.68 -4.62 13.98
C SER A 56 14.45 -3.84 15.06
N CYS A 57 14.23 -2.52 15.13
CA CYS A 57 14.64 -1.72 16.27
C CYS A 57 13.73 -1.97 17.48
N ALA A 58 12.54 -2.54 17.29
CA ALA A 58 11.65 -2.93 18.37
C ALA A 58 12.02 -4.32 18.90
N THR A 59 12.24 -4.42 20.22
CA THR A 59 12.50 -5.69 20.92
C THR A 59 11.22 -6.34 21.42
N ALA A 60 10.20 -5.53 21.71
CA ALA A 60 8.85 -5.94 22.07
C ALA A 60 7.87 -4.86 21.58
N PRO A 61 6.56 -5.11 21.55
CA PRO A 61 5.58 -4.05 21.32
C PRO A 61 5.85 -2.87 22.27
N HIS A 62 6.09 -1.69 21.69
CA HIS A 62 6.43 -0.45 22.41
C HIS A 62 7.79 -0.41 23.15
N ALA A 63 8.69 -1.37 22.93
CA ALA A 63 10.05 -1.35 23.49
C ALA A 63 11.11 -1.29 22.37
N LEU A 64 12.07 -0.38 22.50
CA LEU A 64 13.13 -0.15 21.51
C LEU A 64 14.50 -0.64 22.00
N ARG A 65 15.36 -1.05 21.07
CA ARG A 65 16.77 -1.38 21.34
C ARG A 65 17.50 -0.17 21.90
N ARG A 66 18.36 -0.39 22.90
CA ARG A 66 19.23 0.64 23.51
C ARG A 66 20.52 0.92 22.73
N LYS A 67 20.86 0.08 21.74
CA LYS A 67 22.09 0.14 20.92
C LYS A 67 21.78 0.72 19.52
N PRO A 68 22.79 1.15 18.75
CA PRO A 68 22.56 1.63 17.39
C PRO A 68 21.81 0.57 16.58
N CYS A 69 20.73 0.98 15.93
CA CYS A 69 19.95 0.16 15.01
C CYS A 69 19.75 0.94 13.71
N ALA A 70 19.65 0.25 12.59
CA ALA A 70 19.63 0.89 11.28
C ALA A 70 18.29 1.59 10.94
N TRP A 71 17.29 1.58 11.84
CA TRP A 71 15.94 2.12 11.64
C TRP A 71 15.30 1.75 10.29
N GLN A 72 15.68 0.59 9.74
CA GLN A 72 15.14 0.08 8.48
C GLN A 72 13.72 -0.43 8.69
N TRP A 73 12.87 -0.23 7.69
CA TRP A 73 11.52 -0.75 7.70
C TRP A 73 11.52 -2.29 7.87
N PRO A 74 10.62 -2.88 8.68
CA PRO A 74 9.68 -2.28 9.63
C PRO A 74 10.28 -2.17 11.05
N TRP A 75 10.95 -1.07 11.36
CA TRP A 75 11.73 -0.90 12.60
C TRP A 75 10.90 -0.88 13.89
N TRP A 76 9.59 -0.62 13.81
CA TRP A 76 8.71 -0.44 14.97
C TRP A 76 8.00 -1.71 15.43
N LEU A 77 8.05 -2.79 14.62
CA LEU A 77 7.39 -4.04 14.93
C LEU A 77 8.41 -5.19 15.07
N PRO A 78 8.47 -5.87 16.24
CA PRO A 78 9.43 -6.94 16.47
C PRO A 78 9.29 -8.05 15.42
N LEU A 79 10.43 -8.66 15.03
CA LEU A 79 10.44 -9.76 14.06
C LEU A 79 9.57 -10.94 14.51
N THR A 80 9.59 -11.28 15.81
CA THR A 80 8.77 -12.34 16.38
C THR A 80 7.27 -12.10 16.20
N VAL A 81 6.82 -10.85 16.26
CA VAL A 81 5.43 -10.49 16.01
C VAL A 81 5.12 -10.61 14.51
N ARG A 82 6.00 -10.09 13.65
CA ARG A 82 5.81 -10.14 12.18
C ARG A 82 5.71 -11.55 11.62
N LEU A 83 6.48 -12.50 12.16
CA LEU A 83 6.43 -13.90 11.76
C LEU A 83 5.06 -14.57 12.02
N SER A 84 4.24 -14.00 12.91
CA SER A 84 2.89 -14.50 13.16
C SER A 84 1.83 -13.94 12.20
N TYR A 85 2.19 -13.01 11.31
CA TYR A 85 1.30 -12.45 10.31
C TYR A 85 1.29 -13.31 9.05
N CYS A 86 0.10 -13.50 8.50
CA CYS A 86 -0.11 -13.95 7.13
C CYS A 86 0.10 -12.77 6.18
N ALA A 87 0.60 -12.98 4.96
CA ALA A 87 0.72 -11.91 3.97
C ALA A 87 -0.23 -12.09 2.78
N LEU A 88 -0.79 -10.98 2.29
CA LEU A 88 -1.48 -10.84 1.01
C LEU A 88 -0.67 -9.87 0.15
N ALA A 89 -0.02 -10.36 -0.91
CA ALA A 89 0.86 -9.58 -1.76
C ALA A 89 0.23 -9.33 -3.12
N TYR A 90 0.04 -8.07 -3.50
CA TYR A 90 -0.57 -7.64 -4.75
C TYR A 90 0.48 -7.02 -5.65
N GLU A 91 0.65 -7.58 -6.86
CA GLU A 91 1.59 -7.05 -7.84
C GLU A 91 0.96 -7.09 -9.25
N PRO A 92 0.63 -5.93 -9.83
CA PRO A 92 0.06 -5.87 -11.17
C PRO A 92 1.06 -6.13 -12.30
N ASN A 93 2.35 -5.84 -12.11
CA ASN A 93 3.35 -5.98 -13.17
C ASN A 93 3.67 -7.46 -13.44
N PRO A 94 3.31 -7.99 -14.63
CA PRO A 94 3.59 -9.38 -14.96
C PRO A 94 5.09 -9.69 -15.08
N GLN A 95 5.94 -8.68 -15.31
CA GLN A 95 7.39 -8.86 -15.39
C GLN A 95 8.01 -9.24 -14.03
N LEU A 96 7.38 -8.82 -12.92
CA LEU A 96 7.85 -9.10 -11.56
C LEU A 96 7.25 -10.38 -10.96
N ALA A 97 6.20 -10.93 -11.59
CA ALA A 97 5.44 -12.06 -11.07
C ALA A 97 6.31 -13.30 -10.78
N GLY A 98 7.27 -13.61 -11.66
CA GLY A 98 8.17 -14.75 -11.47
C GLY A 98 9.05 -14.62 -10.23
N GLN A 99 9.63 -13.44 -10.02
CA GLN A 99 10.49 -13.16 -8.87
C GLN A 99 9.68 -13.11 -7.57
N LEU A 100 8.53 -12.45 -7.57
CA LEU A 100 7.63 -12.40 -6.41
C LEU A 100 7.18 -13.80 -5.96
N LEU A 101 6.77 -14.65 -6.91
CA LEU A 101 6.39 -16.04 -6.61
C LEU A 101 7.57 -16.83 -6.04
N HIS A 102 8.77 -16.65 -6.58
CA HIS A 102 9.98 -17.28 -6.06
C HIS A 102 10.28 -16.83 -4.63
N THR A 103 10.29 -15.52 -4.36
CA THR A 103 10.52 -14.95 -3.03
C THR A 103 9.52 -15.47 -2.02
N ALA A 104 8.22 -15.46 -2.35
CA ALA A 104 7.17 -16.00 -1.49
C ALA A 104 7.37 -17.49 -1.22
N ALA A 105 7.71 -18.31 -2.22
CA ALA A 105 7.96 -19.74 -2.05
C ALA A 105 9.18 -20.02 -1.15
N VAL A 106 10.24 -19.22 -1.26
CA VAL A 106 11.42 -19.33 -0.38
C VAL A 106 11.05 -19.00 1.06
N LEU A 107 10.33 -17.90 1.30
CA LEU A 107 9.92 -17.47 2.64
C LEU A 107 8.98 -18.48 3.30
N ARG A 108 7.95 -18.97 2.58
CA ARG A 108 7.04 -20.03 3.08
C ARG A 108 7.83 -21.27 3.52
N ARG A 109 8.78 -21.72 2.70
CA ARG A 109 9.59 -22.92 2.98
C ARG A 109 10.55 -22.73 4.17
N LYS A 110 11.23 -21.58 4.24
CA LYS A 110 12.25 -21.31 5.26
C LYS A 110 11.67 -20.98 6.63
N LEU A 111 10.53 -20.28 6.66
CA LEU A 111 9.99 -19.68 7.89
C LEU A 111 8.64 -20.28 8.32
N GLY A 112 8.02 -21.12 7.49
CA GLY A 112 6.70 -21.69 7.78
C GLY A 112 5.56 -20.65 7.76
N VAL A 113 5.81 -19.46 7.24
CA VAL A 113 4.82 -18.37 7.14
C VAL A 113 3.84 -18.63 5.99
N HIS A 114 2.64 -18.06 6.10
CA HIS A 114 1.65 -18.11 5.03
C HIS A 114 1.66 -16.79 4.25
N ILE A 115 1.82 -16.90 2.94
CA ILE A 115 1.81 -15.78 2.00
C ILE A 115 0.85 -16.16 0.89
N GLU A 116 -0.03 -15.27 0.46
CA GLU A 116 -0.83 -15.39 -0.75
C GLU A 116 -0.38 -14.32 -1.74
N VAL A 117 -0.16 -14.70 -2.99
CA VAL A 117 0.34 -13.80 -4.04
C VAL A 117 -0.76 -13.65 -5.09
N PHE A 118 -1.18 -12.40 -5.30
CA PHE A 118 -2.10 -11.98 -6.35
C PHE A 118 -1.30 -11.29 -7.45
N ASN A 119 -0.73 -12.10 -8.34
CA ASN A 119 -0.01 -11.62 -9.51
C ASN A 119 -0.98 -11.08 -10.58
N GLY A 120 -0.51 -10.13 -11.41
CA GLY A 120 -1.34 -9.49 -12.42
C GLY A 120 -2.57 -8.78 -11.83
N THR A 121 -2.50 -8.41 -10.55
CA THR A 121 -3.63 -7.85 -9.79
C THR A 121 -3.21 -6.58 -9.08
N ALA A 122 -3.82 -5.45 -9.45
CA ALA A 122 -3.59 -4.15 -8.84
C ALA A 122 -4.52 -3.92 -7.65
N PHE A 123 -3.97 -3.40 -6.56
CA PHE A 123 -4.74 -2.90 -5.42
C PHE A 123 -5.33 -1.53 -5.80
N ALA A 124 -6.66 -1.44 -5.93
CA ALA A 124 -7.34 -0.31 -6.57
C ALA A 124 -8.62 0.14 -5.85
N GLU A 125 -9.29 1.17 -6.36
CA GLU A 125 -10.56 1.66 -5.81
C GLU A 125 -11.75 0.74 -6.08
N LEU A 126 -11.70 -0.01 -7.20
CA LEU A 126 -12.80 -0.84 -7.70
C LEU A 126 -12.28 -2.20 -8.18
N ASP A 127 -13.12 -3.22 -8.02
CA ASP A 127 -12.90 -4.53 -8.64
C ASP A 127 -13.11 -4.45 -10.16
N GLY A 128 -12.37 -5.25 -10.93
CA GLY A 128 -12.55 -5.33 -12.37
C GLY A 128 -11.25 -5.55 -13.14
N THR A 129 -11.10 -4.82 -14.24
CA THR A 129 -9.92 -4.85 -15.10
C THR A 129 -9.54 -3.43 -15.44
N ALA A 130 -8.25 -3.11 -15.33
CA ALA A 130 -7.70 -1.82 -15.70
C ALA A 130 -6.56 -1.98 -16.71
N ILE A 131 -6.27 -0.88 -17.41
CA ILE A 131 -5.07 -0.74 -18.21
C ILE A 131 -3.94 -0.32 -17.28
N PHE A 132 -2.84 -1.05 -17.32
CA PHE A 132 -1.64 -0.81 -16.53
C PHE A 132 -0.48 -0.50 -17.48
N GLY A 133 0.23 0.59 -17.20
CA GLY A 133 1.40 1.02 -17.95
C GLY A 133 2.65 0.32 -17.42
N LEU A 134 3.47 -0.20 -18.32
CA LEU A 134 4.75 -0.85 -17.99
C LEU A 134 5.90 0.10 -18.29
N ASP A 135 6.85 0.19 -17.36
CA ASP A 135 8.14 0.79 -17.65
C ASP A 135 9.07 -0.24 -18.32
N ASN A 136 9.21 -0.15 -19.64
CA ASN A 136 10.18 -0.96 -20.39
C ASN A 136 11.53 -0.25 -20.61
N THR A 137 11.74 0.94 -20.03
CA THR A 137 12.92 1.77 -20.29
C THR A 137 14.08 1.50 -19.34
N THR A 138 13.80 1.08 -18.11
CA THR A 138 14.81 0.95 -17.04
C THR A 138 15.31 -0.47 -16.79
N GLY A 139 14.77 -1.48 -17.49
CA GLY A 139 15.14 -2.91 -17.32
C GLY A 139 14.67 -3.55 -15.99
N ASN A 140 14.47 -2.74 -14.95
CA ASN A 140 13.96 -3.15 -13.64
C ASN A 140 12.43 -2.97 -13.51
N ALA A 141 11.79 -2.36 -14.50
CA ALA A 141 10.37 -2.02 -14.52
C ALA A 141 9.89 -1.09 -13.38
N GLU A 142 10.84 -0.43 -12.73
CA GLU A 142 10.66 0.61 -11.70
C GLU A 142 9.89 1.78 -12.30
N GLY A 143 8.62 1.90 -11.96
CA GLY A 143 7.78 2.98 -12.46
C GLY A 143 6.47 2.55 -13.11
N SER A 144 6.25 1.25 -13.33
CA SER A 144 4.97 0.74 -13.86
C SER A 144 3.78 1.15 -12.99
N SER A 145 2.64 1.55 -13.57
CA SER A 145 1.55 2.17 -12.79
C SER A 145 0.18 2.07 -13.45
N LEU A 146 -0.88 2.17 -12.62
CA LEU A 146 -2.25 2.45 -13.07
C LEU A 146 -2.41 3.90 -13.57
N MET A 147 -1.49 4.80 -13.20
CA MET A 147 -1.46 6.18 -13.65
C MET A 147 -0.73 6.26 -15.00
N LEU A 148 -1.46 6.12 -16.13
CA LEU A 148 -0.86 5.97 -17.45
C LEU A 148 -0.06 7.19 -17.94
N HIS A 149 -0.36 8.39 -17.42
CA HIS A 149 0.37 9.62 -17.70
C HIS A 149 1.66 9.76 -16.89
N LYS A 150 1.92 8.85 -15.92
CA LYS A 150 3.17 8.84 -15.16
C LYS A 150 4.34 8.70 -16.12
N ARG A 151 5.36 9.54 -15.95
CA ARG A 151 6.59 9.48 -16.73
C ARG A 151 7.64 8.61 -16.03
N THR A 152 8.34 7.80 -16.82
CA THR A 152 9.40 6.91 -16.33
C THR A 152 10.65 7.71 -15.90
N LYS A 153 11.53 7.04 -15.16
CA LYS A 153 12.84 7.58 -14.78
C LYS A 153 13.82 7.37 -15.93
N THR A 154 14.61 8.38 -16.26
CA THR A 154 15.76 8.23 -17.16
C THR A 154 17.05 8.55 -16.43
N ARG A 155 18.19 8.40 -17.11
CA ARG A 155 19.50 8.85 -16.59
C ARG A 155 19.53 10.36 -16.26
N GLU A 156 18.64 11.13 -16.87
CA GLU A 156 18.52 12.59 -16.69
C GLU A 156 17.67 12.97 -15.48
N GLY A 157 16.97 12.01 -14.87
CA GLY A 157 16.21 12.21 -13.64
C GLY A 157 14.82 11.57 -13.63
N LEU A 158 14.13 11.73 -12.50
CA LEU A 158 12.76 11.24 -12.29
C LEU A 158 11.78 11.99 -13.21
N GLY A 159 10.90 11.23 -13.89
CA GLY A 159 9.86 11.68 -14.83
C GLY A 159 10.34 12.48 -16.03
N ARG A 160 11.61 12.34 -16.39
CA ARG A 160 12.14 12.81 -17.67
C ARG A 160 11.91 11.81 -18.80
N GLY A 161 11.38 10.63 -18.49
CA GLY A 161 11.10 9.58 -19.48
C GLY A 161 9.76 9.70 -20.20
N PRO A 162 9.48 8.77 -21.13
CA PRO A 162 8.18 8.62 -21.76
C PRO A 162 7.10 8.32 -20.71
N ALA A 163 5.84 8.56 -21.08
CA ALA A 163 4.73 8.10 -20.27
C ALA A 163 4.69 6.57 -20.26
N VAL A 164 4.42 5.97 -19.10
CA VAL A 164 4.28 4.49 -18.96
C VAL A 164 3.16 3.93 -19.83
N GLY A 165 2.24 4.78 -20.31
CA GLY A 165 1.19 4.44 -21.23
C GLY A 165 1.65 4.00 -22.63
N GLU A 166 2.93 3.96 -22.97
CA GLU A 166 3.38 3.43 -24.27
C GLU A 166 3.31 1.90 -24.34
N HIS A 167 3.58 1.21 -23.23
CA HIS A 167 3.48 -0.25 -23.13
C HIS A 167 2.38 -0.60 -22.13
N ARG A 168 1.27 -1.15 -22.63
CA ARG A 168 0.08 -1.38 -21.82
C ARG A 168 -0.23 -2.85 -21.69
N VAL A 169 -0.61 -3.27 -20.49
CA VAL A 169 -1.18 -4.59 -20.23
C VAL A 169 -2.52 -4.45 -19.51
N ARG A 170 -3.37 -5.47 -19.65
CA ARG A 170 -4.60 -5.57 -18.86
C ARG A 170 -4.29 -6.32 -17.57
N VAL A 171 -4.62 -5.72 -16.45
CA VAL A 171 -4.46 -6.34 -15.12
C VAL A 171 -5.82 -6.41 -14.44
N ARG A 172 -6.00 -7.40 -13.57
CA ARG A 172 -7.15 -7.43 -12.67
C ARG A 172 -7.00 -6.27 -11.67
N THR A 173 -8.10 -5.67 -11.27
CA THR A 173 -8.12 -4.77 -10.11
C THR A 173 -8.94 -5.39 -9.01
N VAL A 174 -8.53 -5.13 -7.78
CA VAL A 174 -9.25 -5.53 -6.57
C VAL A 174 -9.52 -4.30 -5.71
N ASN A 175 -10.74 -4.21 -5.20
CA ASN A 175 -11.16 -3.12 -4.33
C ASN A 175 -10.44 -3.18 -2.97
N ALA A 176 -9.55 -2.21 -2.75
CA ALA A 176 -8.76 -2.04 -1.55
C ALA A 176 -9.61 -2.01 -0.27
N LEU A 177 -10.76 -1.31 -0.29
CA LEU A 177 -11.67 -1.25 0.85
C LEU A 177 -12.21 -2.63 1.18
N SER A 178 -12.60 -3.38 0.16
CA SER A 178 -13.14 -4.73 0.31
C SER A 178 -12.09 -5.66 0.90
N VAL A 179 -10.86 -5.64 0.38
CA VAL A 179 -9.76 -6.48 0.90
C VAL A 179 -9.49 -6.20 2.37
N ILE A 180 -9.39 -4.93 2.77
CA ILE A 180 -9.06 -4.59 4.16
C ILE A 180 -10.23 -4.94 5.10
N ARG A 181 -11.47 -4.70 4.69
CA ARG A 181 -12.67 -5.05 5.49
C ARG A 181 -12.78 -6.55 5.70
N HIS A 182 -12.51 -7.34 4.66
CA HIS A 182 -12.67 -8.79 4.67
C HIS A 182 -11.37 -9.56 4.96
N ALA A 183 -10.28 -8.86 5.28
CA ALA A 183 -9.07 -9.49 5.78
C ALA A 183 -9.42 -10.37 7.01
N PRO A 184 -8.73 -11.51 7.21
CA PRO A 184 -8.96 -12.38 8.35
C PRO A 184 -9.05 -11.64 9.70
N PRO A 185 -9.78 -12.19 10.69
CA PRO A 185 -9.84 -11.60 12.03
C PRO A 185 -8.43 -11.34 12.59
N GLY A 186 -8.23 -10.17 13.19
CA GLY A 186 -6.94 -9.74 13.71
C GLY A 186 -6.51 -8.35 13.20
N PRO A 187 -5.35 -7.87 13.65
CA PRO A 187 -4.71 -6.64 13.20
C PRO A 187 -4.31 -6.70 11.73
N VAL A 188 -4.52 -5.59 11.01
CA VAL A 188 -3.98 -5.39 9.65
C VAL A 188 -2.75 -4.49 9.71
N ALA A 189 -1.65 -4.94 9.10
CA ALA A 189 -0.52 -4.11 8.70
C ALA A 189 -0.64 -3.88 7.19
N LEU A 190 -0.72 -2.63 6.74
CA LEU A 190 -0.91 -2.25 5.34
C LEU A 190 0.31 -1.48 4.85
N LYS A 191 0.98 -1.99 3.81
CA LYS A 191 1.96 -1.28 2.99
C LYS A 191 1.30 -0.88 1.66
N ILE A 192 1.49 0.38 1.27
CA ILE A 192 1.06 0.93 -0.03
C ILE A 192 2.28 1.51 -0.73
N ASP A 193 2.61 0.94 -1.87
CA ASP A 193 3.76 1.26 -2.70
C ASP A 193 3.36 1.01 -4.17
N VAL A 194 2.38 1.79 -4.65
CA VAL A 194 1.68 1.52 -5.93
C VAL A 194 2.06 2.50 -7.01
N GLU A 195 3.29 2.99 -6.93
CA GLU A 195 3.96 3.69 -8.01
C GLU A 195 3.14 4.87 -8.56
N GLY A 196 2.59 5.71 -7.68
CA GLY A 196 1.87 6.94 -8.03
C GLY A 196 0.36 6.93 -7.80
N TYR A 197 -0.20 5.73 -7.66
CA TYR A 197 -1.63 5.55 -7.42
C TYR A 197 -2.00 5.71 -5.92
N GLU A 198 -1.03 6.01 -5.05
CA GLU A 198 -1.22 6.11 -3.59
C GLU A 198 -2.29 7.14 -3.25
N GLY A 199 -2.38 8.22 -4.02
CA GLY A 199 -3.31 9.29 -3.73
C GLY A 199 -4.77 8.96 -3.86
N ARG A 200 -5.11 8.23 -4.92
CA ARG A 200 -6.47 7.75 -5.15
C ARG A 200 -6.85 6.74 -4.08
N LEU A 201 -5.96 5.78 -3.80
CA LEU A 201 -6.15 4.81 -2.72
C LEU A 201 -6.33 5.49 -1.37
N MET A 202 -5.42 6.37 -0.98
CA MET A 202 -5.43 7.00 0.34
C MET A 202 -6.66 7.87 0.56
N ARG A 203 -7.10 8.61 -0.47
CA ARG A 203 -8.37 9.36 -0.41
C ARG A 203 -9.53 8.42 -0.07
N ASN A 204 -9.67 7.34 -0.83
CA ASN A 204 -10.77 6.40 -0.66
C ASN A 204 -10.71 5.68 0.70
N LEU A 205 -9.51 5.24 1.10
CA LEU A 205 -9.25 4.58 2.38
C LEU A 205 -9.59 5.48 3.58
N LEU A 206 -9.17 6.75 3.55
CA LEU A 206 -9.48 7.74 4.59
C LEU A 206 -10.98 8.02 4.68
N LEU A 207 -11.62 8.33 3.54
CA LEU A 207 -13.05 8.66 3.52
C LEU A 207 -13.94 7.49 3.94
N SER A 208 -13.52 6.25 3.70
CA SER A 208 -14.26 5.06 4.09
C SER A 208 -14.21 4.74 5.60
N GLY A 209 -13.27 5.34 6.34
CA GLY A 209 -13.00 5.02 7.74
C GLY A 209 -12.32 3.65 7.99
N VAL A 210 -12.05 2.85 6.94
CA VAL A 210 -11.54 1.48 7.10
C VAL A 210 -10.17 1.43 7.78
N LEU A 211 -9.34 2.48 7.58
CA LEU A 211 -8.02 2.57 8.21
C LEU A 211 -8.13 2.54 9.74
N CYS A 212 -9.03 3.32 10.35
CA CYS A 212 -9.21 3.30 11.80
C CYS A 212 -9.87 2.01 12.31
N GLN A 213 -10.70 1.36 11.48
CA GLN A 213 -11.45 0.17 11.91
C GLN A 213 -10.62 -1.11 11.88
N ARG A 214 -9.67 -1.22 10.95
CA ARG A 214 -8.97 -2.49 10.65
C ARG A 214 -7.46 -2.39 10.69
N VAL A 215 -6.89 -1.25 10.28
CA VAL A 215 -5.45 -1.09 10.09
C VAL A 215 -4.80 -0.59 11.37
N GLN A 216 -3.83 -1.33 11.89
CA GLN A 216 -3.04 -0.93 13.07
C GLN A 216 -1.69 -0.34 12.70
N ASN A 217 -1.09 -0.85 11.61
CA ASN A 217 0.18 -0.38 11.09
C ASN A 217 -0.05 0.04 9.64
N LEU A 218 0.21 1.30 9.31
CA LEU A 218 0.11 1.82 7.95
C LEU A 218 1.48 2.33 7.51
N PHE A 219 1.93 1.85 6.35
CA PHE A 219 3.11 2.35 5.66
C PHE A 219 2.72 2.74 4.24
N VAL A 220 3.15 3.92 3.81
CA VAL A 220 2.88 4.43 2.46
C VAL A 220 4.18 4.98 1.90
N GLU A 221 4.64 4.39 0.81
CA GLU A 221 5.73 4.90 0.01
C GLU A 221 5.18 5.87 -1.03
N TRP A 222 5.55 7.14 -0.89
CA TRP A 222 4.97 8.20 -1.71
C TRP A 222 5.81 8.44 -2.95
N HIS A 223 5.28 8.02 -4.10
CA HIS A 223 5.90 8.32 -5.39
C HIS A 223 5.44 9.69 -5.88
N LEU A 224 6.38 10.61 -6.05
CA LEU A 224 6.13 11.86 -6.76
C LEU A 224 5.92 11.54 -8.25
N MET A 225 4.77 11.94 -8.81
CA MET A 225 4.59 12.00 -10.25
C MET A 225 5.44 13.17 -10.77
N ALA A 226 6.40 12.90 -11.63
CA ALA A 226 7.42 13.90 -11.99
C ALA A 226 7.00 14.91 -13.10
N SER A 227 5.70 15.03 -13.40
CA SER A 227 5.14 16.22 -14.06
C SER A 227 5.44 17.53 -13.29
N GLN A 228 5.85 17.44 -12.02
CA GLN A 228 6.29 18.60 -11.23
C GLN A 228 7.66 19.16 -11.59
N VAL A 229 8.44 18.48 -12.43
CA VAL A 229 9.81 18.94 -12.78
C VAL A 229 9.83 19.87 -14.01
N ASP A 230 8.75 19.95 -14.79
CA ASP A 230 8.61 20.96 -15.84
C ASP A 230 7.18 21.55 -15.86
N LYS A 231 6.99 22.69 -15.16
CA LYS A 231 5.74 23.47 -15.14
C LYS A 231 5.34 24.08 -16.50
N ARG A 232 6.01 23.70 -17.59
CA ARG A 232 5.86 24.33 -18.91
C ARG A 232 4.83 23.66 -19.81
N ASP A 233 4.37 22.44 -19.50
CA ASP A 233 3.44 21.67 -20.34
C ASP A 233 2.00 21.56 -19.77
N LEU A 234 1.58 22.48 -18.89
CA LEU A 234 0.29 22.45 -18.17
C LEU A 234 -0.95 22.82 -19.01
N HIS A 235 -1.08 22.34 -20.25
CA HIS A 235 -2.25 22.57 -21.11
C HIS A 235 -3.00 21.29 -21.52
N HIS A 236 -3.18 20.35 -20.59
CA HIS A 236 -4.18 19.29 -20.74
C HIS A 236 -5.24 19.39 -19.62
N PRO A 237 -6.46 19.86 -19.94
CA PRO A 237 -7.47 20.24 -18.94
C PRO A 237 -8.25 19.07 -18.33
N ASP A 238 -8.10 17.82 -18.77
CA ASP A 238 -9.03 16.74 -18.41
C ASP A 238 -8.39 15.39 -17.97
N GLU A 239 -7.08 15.31 -17.71
CA GLU A 239 -6.45 14.02 -17.36
C GLU A 239 -6.03 13.93 -15.89
N ASP A 240 -6.73 13.06 -15.15
CA ASP A 240 -6.33 12.38 -13.92
C ASP A 240 -5.24 13.09 -13.09
N ILE A 241 -5.62 14.24 -12.54
CA ILE A 241 -4.75 15.18 -11.84
C ILE A 241 -3.86 14.48 -10.81
N GLU A 242 -2.56 14.48 -11.12
CA GLU A 242 -1.40 14.48 -10.23
C GLU A 242 -1.78 14.90 -8.80
N MET A 243 -1.42 14.11 -7.78
CA MET A 243 -1.62 14.61 -6.42
C MET A 243 -0.74 15.86 -6.20
N PRO A 244 -1.33 17.05 -5.97
CA PRO A 244 -0.52 18.24 -5.76
C PRO A 244 0.34 18.07 -4.50
N PRO A 245 1.54 18.66 -4.42
CA PRO A 245 2.42 18.53 -3.26
C PRO A 245 1.73 18.90 -1.96
N GLN A 246 0.82 19.88 -2.03
CA GLN A 246 -0.01 20.32 -0.91
C GLN A 246 -0.98 19.24 -0.46
N THR A 247 -1.60 18.50 -1.38
CA THR A 247 -2.50 17.38 -1.04
C THR A 247 -1.70 16.23 -0.42
N MET A 248 -0.50 15.95 -0.93
CA MET A 248 0.40 14.96 -0.31
C MET A 248 0.83 15.41 1.09
N ALA A 249 1.15 16.70 1.26
CA ALA A 249 1.47 17.27 2.56
C ALA A 249 0.28 17.18 3.52
N VAL A 250 -0.96 17.39 3.05
CA VAL A 250 -2.19 17.22 3.84
C VAL A 250 -2.38 15.76 4.24
N TYR A 251 -2.20 14.78 3.36
CA TYR A 251 -2.29 13.37 3.77
C TYR A 251 -1.19 13.00 4.78
N LYS A 252 0.04 13.43 4.55
CA LYS A 252 1.14 13.25 5.51
C LYS A 252 0.83 13.91 6.86
N TRP A 253 0.23 15.10 6.85
CA TRP A 253 -0.23 15.80 8.05
C TRP A 253 -1.37 15.07 8.76
N MET A 254 -2.42 14.68 8.04
CA MET A 254 -3.56 13.93 8.58
C MET A 254 -3.07 12.65 9.23
N LEU A 255 -2.19 11.90 8.55
CA LEU A 255 -1.65 10.66 9.08
C LEU A 255 -0.71 10.88 10.29
N SER A 256 0.10 11.93 10.31
CA SER A 256 0.98 12.20 11.46
C SER A 256 0.26 12.73 12.70
N THR A 257 -0.90 13.38 12.55
CA THR A 257 -1.67 13.96 13.67
C THR A 257 -2.43 12.94 14.52
N PHE A 258 -2.71 11.75 13.98
CA PHE A 258 -3.34 10.65 14.75
C PHE A 258 -2.37 9.88 15.67
N ASN A 259 -1.07 10.21 15.70
CA ASN A 259 -0.10 9.55 16.57
C ASN A 259 0.37 10.46 17.74
N PRO A 260 -0.23 10.35 18.94
CA PRO A 260 0.18 11.14 20.11
C PRO A 260 1.65 10.91 20.54
N LYS A 261 2.30 9.81 20.14
CA LYS A 261 3.74 9.57 20.41
C LYS A 261 4.66 10.34 19.45
N ALA A 262 4.20 10.72 18.26
CA ALA A 262 4.97 11.55 17.32
C ALA A 262 5.14 12.99 17.83
N LYS A 263 4.23 13.44 18.69
CA LYS A 263 4.27 14.74 19.38
C LYS A 263 5.50 14.93 20.28
N ALA A 264 6.14 13.84 20.70
CA ALA A 264 7.38 13.87 21.50
C ALA A 264 8.64 14.18 20.65
N LEU A 265 8.56 14.16 19.32
CA LEU A 265 9.70 14.28 18.41
C LEU A 265 9.86 15.67 17.75
N GLY A 266 9.00 16.65 18.02
CA GLY A 266 9.15 18.00 17.47
C GLY A 266 8.11 18.98 18.00
N ARG A 267 8.58 20.12 18.55
CA ARG A 267 7.75 21.06 19.32
C ARG A 267 6.82 21.89 18.43
N ASN A 268 5.60 22.02 18.96
CA ASN A 268 4.46 22.87 18.58
C ASN A 268 3.79 22.55 17.24
N TRP A 269 2.65 21.86 17.29
CA TRP A 269 1.33 22.25 16.74
C TRP A 269 0.27 21.21 17.23
N GLN A 270 -0.98 21.64 17.47
CA GLN A 270 -2.13 20.79 17.86
C GLN A 270 -3.18 20.80 16.73
N PRO A 271 -3.96 19.73 16.46
CA PRO A 271 -5.27 19.54 17.15
C PRO A 271 -5.87 18.10 17.25
N LEU A 272 -6.87 18.01 18.14
CA LEU A 272 -7.99 17.06 18.35
C LEU A 272 -7.78 15.53 18.27
N ALA A 273 -7.93 14.90 19.44
CA ALA A 273 -8.06 13.46 19.62
C ALA A 273 -9.54 13.05 19.57
N ASP A 274 -9.88 12.05 18.76
CA ASP A 274 -10.94 11.10 19.10
C ASP A 274 -10.26 9.83 19.64
N SER A 275 -10.76 9.35 20.77
CA SER A 275 -10.28 8.19 21.55
C SER A 275 -10.41 6.82 20.85
N SER A 276 -10.84 6.79 19.60
CA SER A 276 -11.24 5.57 18.89
C SER A 276 -10.22 5.03 17.87
N CYS A 277 -9.16 5.78 17.53
CA CYS A 277 -8.24 5.41 16.46
C CYS A 277 -6.80 5.16 16.97
N ASN A 278 -6.44 3.88 17.19
CA ASN A 278 -5.09 3.41 17.58
C ASN A 278 -4.19 3.14 16.36
N LEU A 279 -4.15 4.04 15.38
CA LEU A 279 -3.21 3.92 14.25
C LEU A 279 -1.79 4.23 14.75
N THR A 280 -0.90 3.23 14.74
CA THR A 280 0.54 3.48 14.90
C THR A 280 1.07 3.94 13.56
N LEU A 281 1.10 5.26 13.38
CA LEU A 281 1.56 5.91 12.16
C LEU A 281 3.03 6.28 12.29
N LEU A 282 3.91 5.60 11.55
CA LEU A 282 5.35 5.88 11.58
C LEU A 282 6.02 5.84 10.20
N ASN A 283 6.55 7.03 9.90
CA ASN A 283 7.76 7.38 9.18
C ASN A 283 7.87 7.13 7.67
N TRP A 284 8.34 8.18 7.03
CA TRP A 284 8.50 8.42 5.61
C TRP A 284 9.93 8.08 5.17
N SER A 285 10.07 7.44 4.02
CA SER A 285 11.28 7.53 3.22
C SER A 285 10.98 8.46 2.05
N LEU A 286 11.74 9.55 1.90
CA LEU A 286 11.70 10.38 0.69
C LEU A 286 12.66 9.87 -0.39
N ASN A 287 13.45 8.85 -0.08
CA ASN A 287 14.52 8.32 -0.90
C ASN A 287 15.05 7.07 -0.20
N ALA A 288 14.44 5.90 -0.44
CA ALA A 288 15.14 4.65 -0.22
C ALA A 288 15.87 4.34 -1.53
N PHE A 289 16.86 5.16 -1.86
CA PHE A 289 17.94 4.69 -2.71
C PHE A 289 18.53 3.48 -2.00
N PHE A 290 18.38 2.31 -2.61
CA PHE A 290 19.31 1.22 -2.40
C PHE A 290 20.05 0.98 -3.73
N PRO A 291 21.38 0.86 -3.70
CA PRO A 291 22.20 0.60 -4.88
C PRO A 291 21.90 -0.78 -5.50
#